data_AF-A0A4Q5SL67-F1
#
_entry.id   AF-A0A4Q5SL67-F1
#
_cell.length_a   1.000
_cell.length_b   1.000
_cell.length_c   1.000
_cell.angle_alpha   90.00
_cell.angle_beta   90.00
_cell.angle_gamma   90.00
#
_symmetry.space_group_name_H-M   'P 1'
#
loop_
_entity.id
_entity.type
_entity.pdbx_description
1 polymer ?
#
loop_
_entity_poly.entity_id
_entity_poly.type
_entity_poly.pdbx_seq_one_letter_code
_entity_poly.pdbx_strand_id
1 'polypeptide(L)'
;MKRFWKDVTLAERGIALDGKPVRTPRRAALTLPSDALAEAVADEWRGVGDTVDPRAMPLTGLANAAIDIVAADPPAFAAGLAAYGESDLLCYRAELPAPLVERQAAAWDPLLDWARGRYDVHF
;
A
#
# COMPACT_ATOMS: atom_id res chain seq x y z
N MET A 1 -6.40 13.38 16.05
CA MET A 1 -5.54 13.74 17.20
C MET A 1 -4.90 15.08 16.89
N LYS A 2 -4.87 16.05 17.82
CA LYS A 2 -4.19 17.34 17.57
C LYS A 2 -2.68 17.14 17.47
N ARG A 3 -2.01 17.91 16.61
CA ARG A 3 -0.54 17.94 16.54
C ARG A 3 0.00 18.42 17.88
N PHE A 4 0.91 17.64 18.47
CA PHE A 4 1.52 17.93 19.77
C PHE A 4 3.04 17.98 19.71
N TRP A 5 3.62 17.85 18.51
CA TRP A 5 5.06 17.85 18.29
C TRP A 5 5.51 19.01 17.40
N LYS A 6 6.79 19.39 17.53
CA LYS A 6 7.42 20.41 16.69
C LYS A 6 8.30 19.77 15.63
N ASP A 7 9.15 18.84 16.03
CA ASP A 7 10.16 18.22 15.19
C ASP A 7 9.82 16.77 14.85
N VAL A 8 10.26 16.33 13.66
CA VAL A 8 10.11 14.96 13.16
C VAL A 8 11.45 14.48 12.65
N THR A 9 12.00 13.48 13.32
CA THR A 9 13.31 12.92 13.03
C THR A 9 13.23 11.43 12.70
N LEU A 10 14.27 10.94 12.04
CA LEU A 10 14.47 9.52 11.79
C LEU A 10 15.47 8.95 12.80
N ALA A 11 15.15 7.79 13.36
CA ALA A 11 16.03 7.00 14.19
C ALA A 11 15.99 5.55 13.70
N GLU A 12 17.07 5.08 13.06
CA GLU A 12 17.17 3.72 12.50
C GLU A 12 15.98 3.35 11.58
N ARG A 13 15.59 4.27 10.68
CA ARG A 13 14.39 4.17 9.81
C ARG A 13 13.06 4.14 10.56
N GLY A 14 13.06 4.39 11.87
CA GLY A 14 11.87 4.67 12.65
C GLY A 14 11.55 6.16 12.69
N ILE A 15 10.27 6.50 12.84
CA ILE A 15 9.82 7.89 12.97
C ILE A 15 9.84 8.29 14.45
N ALA A 16 10.36 9.48 14.75
CA ALA A 16 10.31 10.07 16.08
C ALA A 16 9.73 11.50 16.04
N LEU A 17 8.84 11.80 17.00
CA LEU A 17 8.22 13.11 17.19
C LEU A 17 8.78 13.75 18.46
N ASP A 18 9.49 14.87 18.33
CA ASP A 18 10.26 15.48 19.42
C ASP A 18 11.12 14.44 20.18
N GLY A 19 11.77 13.54 19.43
CA GLY A 19 12.61 12.46 19.97
C GLY A 19 11.86 11.23 20.52
N LYS A 20 10.52 11.24 20.52
CA LYS A 20 9.72 10.08 20.97
C LYS A 20 9.33 9.20 19.79
N PRO A 21 9.60 7.88 19.81
CA PRO A 21 9.29 7.00 18.70
C PRO A 21 7.78 6.88 18.48
N VAL A 22 7.37 6.99 17.22
CA VAL A 22 6.01 6.68 16.78
C VAL A 22 5.81 5.17 16.81
N ARG A 23 4.60 4.77 17.19
CA ARG A 23 4.18 3.37 17.24
C ARG A 23 2.97 3.16 16.35
N THR A 24 2.84 1.94 15.86
CA THR A 24 1.63 1.50 15.15
C THR A 24 0.43 1.49 16.11
N PRO A 25 -0.82 1.41 15.61
CA PRO A 25 -2.01 1.25 16.46
C PRO A 25 -1.93 0.06 17.44
N ARG A 26 -1.30 -1.06 17.05
CA ARG A 26 -1.04 -2.20 17.95
C ARG A 26 0.23 -2.07 18.80
N ARG A 27 0.80 -0.86 18.87
CA ARG A 27 1.97 -0.48 19.68
C ARG A 27 3.31 -1.09 19.23
N ALA A 28 3.39 -1.62 18.01
CA ALA A 28 4.65 -2.04 17.42
C ALA A 28 5.50 -0.82 17.02
N ALA A 29 6.82 -1.02 16.83
CA ALA A 29 7.69 0.03 16.30
C ALA A 29 7.30 0.36 14.86
N LEU A 30 7.09 1.65 14.54
CA LEU A 30 6.91 2.08 13.15
C LEU A 30 8.29 2.25 12.52
N THR A 31 8.88 1.15 12.07
CA THR A 31 10.21 1.09 11.43
C THR A 31 10.06 0.68 9.96
N LEU A 32 10.65 1.45 9.06
CA LEU A 32 10.48 1.28 7.62
C LEU A 32 11.62 0.45 7.01
N PRO A 33 11.37 -0.33 5.93
CA PRO A 33 12.36 -1.21 5.32
C PRO A 33 13.49 -0.46 4.59
N SER A 34 13.28 0.79 4.17
CA SER A 34 14.26 1.58 3.43
C SER A 34 14.30 3.03 3.91
N ASP A 35 15.45 3.69 3.75
CA ASP A 35 15.63 5.09 4.15
C ASP A 35 14.71 6.02 3.36
N ALA A 36 14.51 5.75 2.06
CA ALA A 36 13.61 6.53 1.21
C ALA A 36 12.15 6.47 1.69
N LEU A 37 11.66 5.30 2.10
CA LEU A 37 10.31 5.17 2.65
C LEU A 37 10.21 5.79 4.05
N ALA A 38 11.25 5.67 4.87
CA ALA A 38 11.30 6.33 6.17
C ALA A 38 11.18 7.86 6.02
N GLU A 39 11.92 8.47 5.09
CA GLU A 39 11.86 9.90 4.83
C GLU A 39 10.49 10.33 4.30
N ALA A 40 9.92 9.59 3.34
CA ALA A 40 8.58 9.89 2.81
C ALA A 40 7.49 9.81 3.89
N VAL A 41 7.56 8.83 4.78
CA VAL A 41 6.67 8.76 5.95
C VAL A 41 6.94 9.91 6.91
N ALA A 42 8.20 10.27 7.19
CA ALA A 42 8.54 11.41 8.04
C ALA A 42 7.95 12.72 7.48
N ASP A 43 7.97 12.91 6.16
CA ASP A 43 7.37 14.06 5.49
C ASP A 43 5.85 14.14 5.68
N GLU A 44 5.13 13.02 5.69
CA GLU A 44 3.71 13.00 6.06
C GLU A 44 3.51 13.54 7.48
N TRP A 45 4.34 13.12 8.44
CA TRP A 45 4.27 13.59 9.83
C TRP A 45 4.68 15.06 9.98
N ARG A 46 5.63 15.56 9.19
CA ARG A 46 6.00 16.98 9.15
C ARG A 46 4.86 17.83 8.57
N GLY A 47 4.17 17.30 7.55
CA GLY A 47 3.07 17.93 6.83
C GLY A 47 1.73 17.98 7.59
N VAL A 48 1.61 17.31 8.74
CA VAL A 48 0.42 17.40 9.59
C VAL A 48 0.20 18.86 10.04
N GLY A 49 -0.97 19.43 9.75
CA GLY A 49 -1.36 20.76 10.25
C GLY A 49 -1.76 20.72 11.73
N ASP A 50 -2.93 21.27 12.07
CA ASP A 50 -3.40 21.31 13.46
C ASP A 50 -3.83 19.95 14.01
N THR A 51 -4.31 19.07 13.13
CA THR A 51 -4.86 17.76 13.49
C THR A 51 -4.36 16.71 12.49
N VAL A 52 -4.00 15.54 13.02
CA VAL A 52 -3.72 14.34 12.23
C VAL A 52 -4.96 13.94 11.45
N ASP A 53 -4.85 13.96 10.12
CA ASP A 53 -5.80 13.35 9.20
C ASP A 53 -5.16 12.10 8.57
N PRO A 54 -5.61 10.88 8.94
CA PRO A 54 -5.08 9.65 8.37
C PRO A 54 -5.23 9.56 6.85
N ARG A 55 -6.20 10.25 6.24
CA ARG A 55 -6.40 10.25 4.78
C ARG A 55 -5.30 11.00 4.04
N ALA A 56 -4.61 11.91 4.73
CA ALA A 56 -3.46 12.64 4.21
C ALA A 56 -2.12 11.93 4.51
N MET A 57 -2.16 10.74 5.12
CA MET A 57 -0.96 9.99 5.53
C MET A 57 -0.99 8.53 5.02
N PRO A 58 -1.12 8.32 3.69
CA PRO A 58 -1.27 6.99 3.10
C PRO A 58 -0.09 6.06 3.37
N LEU A 59 1.16 6.55 3.35
CA LEU A 59 2.35 5.72 3.58
C LEU A 59 2.43 5.27 5.03
N THR A 60 2.11 6.16 5.98
CA THR A 60 1.96 5.80 7.40
C THR A 60 0.88 4.73 7.58
N GLY A 61 -0.27 4.88 6.91
CA GLY A 61 -1.36 3.90 6.94
C GLY A 61 -0.94 2.53 6.42
N LEU A 62 -0.27 2.48 5.26
CA LEU A 62 0.24 1.25 4.65
C LEU A 62 1.31 0.58 5.51
N ALA A 63 2.25 1.37 6.08
CA ALA A 63 3.28 0.85 6.97
C ALA A 63 2.68 0.22 8.24
N ASN A 64 1.68 0.89 8.85
CA ASN A 64 0.95 0.34 9.99
C ASN A 64 0.28 -0.99 9.63
N ALA A 65 -0.42 -1.07 8.50
CA ALA A 65 -1.07 -2.31 8.06
C ALA A 65 -0.06 -3.44 7.78
N ALA A 66 1.06 -3.11 7.13
CA ALA A 66 2.13 -4.07 6.86
C ALA A 66 2.68 -4.68 8.16
N ILE A 67 2.93 -3.85 9.19
CA ILE A 67 3.50 -4.28 10.47
C ILE A 67 2.45 -5.01 11.33
N ASP A 68 1.25 -4.45 11.47
CA ASP A 68 0.26 -4.93 12.44
C ASP A 68 -0.58 -6.10 11.91
N ILE A 69 -0.77 -6.20 10.59
CA ILE A 69 -1.67 -7.16 9.94
C ILE A 69 -0.88 -8.17 9.12
N VAL A 70 -0.07 -7.72 8.15
CA VAL A 70 0.55 -8.60 7.16
C VAL A 70 1.72 -9.40 7.77
N ALA A 71 2.56 -8.76 8.58
CA ALA A 71 3.79 -9.37 9.09
C ALA A 71 3.58 -10.58 10.01
N ALA A 72 2.38 -10.75 10.57
CA ALA A 72 2.05 -11.89 11.43
C ALA A 72 1.99 -13.22 10.66
N ASP A 73 1.48 -13.20 9.42
CA ASP A 73 1.40 -14.35 8.53
C ASP A 73 1.39 -13.90 7.05
N PRO A 74 2.57 -13.57 6.47
CA PRO A 74 2.65 -13.13 5.09
C PRO A 74 2.13 -14.16 4.08
N PRO A 75 2.40 -15.49 4.22
CA PRO A 75 1.83 -16.50 3.33
C PRO A 75 0.31 -16.53 3.33
N ALA A 76 -0.35 -16.47 4.51
CA ALA A 76 -1.82 -16.46 4.55
C ALA A 76 -2.42 -15.20 3.93
N PHE A 77 -1.80 -14.04 4.15
CA PHE A 77 -2.23 -12.80 3.50
C PHE A 77 -2.06 -12.87 1.97
N ALA A 78 -0.92 -13.41 1.51
CA ALA A 78 -0.65 -13.60 0.08
C ALA A 78 -1.64 -14.56 -0.58
N ALA A 79 -2.03 -15.64 0.09
CA ALA A 79 -3.03 -16.59 -0.42
C ALA A 79 -4.40 -15.91 -0.66
N GLY A 80 -4.83 -15.05 0.27
CA GLY A 80 -6.06 -14.26 0.10
C GLY A 80 -6.00 -13.30 -1.08
N LEU A 81 -4.83 -12.70 -1.35
CA LEU A 81 -4.63 -11.86 -2.52
C LEU A 81 -4.61 -12.68 -3.83
N ALA A 82 -3.96 -13.85 -3.81
CA ALA A 82 -3.84 -14.73 -4.97
C ALA A 82 -5.21 -15.24 -5.46
N ALA A 83 -6.19 -15.43 -4.56
CA ALA A 83 -7.54 -15.85 -4.92
C ALA A 83 -8.26 -14.86 -5.87
N TYR A 84 -7.86 -13.58 -5.91
CA TYR A 84 -8.39 -12.65 -6.92
C TYR A 84 -7.99 -13.04 -8.34
N GLY A 85 -6.87 -13.74 -8.54
CA GLY A 85 -6.47 -14.25 -9.84
C GLY A 85 -7.43 -15.30 -10.41
N GLU A 86 -8.13 -16.05 -9.54
CA GLU A 86 -9.14 -17.04 -9.95
C GLU A 86 -10.41 -16.38 -10.52
N SER A 87 -10.61 -15.10 -10.23
CA SER A 87 -11.76 -14.32 -10.65
C SER A 87 -11.38 -12.91 -11.10
N ASP A 88 -10.25 -12.78 -11.79
CA ASP A 88 -9.68 -11.49 -12.16
C ASP A 88 -10.62 -10.71 -13.09
N LEU A 89 -10.84 -9.43 -12.77
CA LEU A 89 -11.70 -8.53 -13.54
C LEU A 89 -11.38 -8.54 -15.04
N LEU A 90 -10.10 -8.63 -15.40
CA LEU A 90 -9.65 -8.57 -16.78
C LEU A 90 -10.05 -9.81 -17.58
N CYS A 91 -10.46 -10.90 -16.92
CA CYS A 91 -10.87 -12.15 -17.55
C CYS A 91 -12.39 -12.24 -17.79
N TYR A 92 -13.20 -11.38 -17.16
CA TYR A 92 -14.65 -11.34 -17.38
C TYR A 92 -15.02 -10.25 -18.39
N ARG A 93 -15.24 -10.66 -19.64
CA ARG A 93 -15.52 -9.76 -20.76
C ARG A 93 -17.00 -9.60 -21.00
N ALA A 94 -17.39 -8.37 -21.34
CA ALA A 94 -18.72 -8.12 -21.88
C ALA A 94 -18.83 -8.76 -23.27
N GLU A 95 -20.00 -9.31 -23.59
CA GLU A 95 -20.28 -9.80 -24.95
C GLU A 95 -20.84 -8.68 -25.83
N LEU A 96 -21.51 -7.70 -25.22
CA LEU A 96 -22.17 -6.58 -25.88
C LEU A 96 -22.23 -5.35 -24.95
N PRO A 97 -22.40 -4.14 -25.51
CA PRO A 97 -22.38 -3.83 -26.95
C PRO A 97 -20.94 -3.82 -27.50
N ALA A 98 -20.79 -3.99 -28.82
CA ALA A 98 -19.47 -4.06 -29.48
C ALA A 98 -18.48 -2.95 -29.07
N PRO A 99 -18.87 -1.67 -28.89
CA PRO A 99 -17.95 -0.63 -28.44
C PRO A 99 -17.37 -0.87 -27.03
N LEU A 100 -18.09 -1.57 -26.14
CA LEU A 100 -17.57 -1.92 -24.82
C LEU A 100 -16.55 -3.07 -24.94
N VAL A 101 -16.86 -4.08 -25.76
CA VAL A 101 -15.95 -5.22 -26.01
C VAL A 101 -14.62 -4.73 -26.57
N GLU A 102 -14.67 -3.87 -27.59
CA GLU A 102 -13.47 -3.29 -28.21
C GLU A 102 -12.65 -2.47 -27.21
N ARG A 103 -13.32 -1.68 -26.34
CA ARG A 103 -12.63 -0.90 -25.31
C ARG A 103 -12.00 -1.76 -24.22
N GLN A 104 -12.67 -2.83 -23.80
CA GLN A 104 -12.10 -3.78 -22.85
C GLN A 104 -10.89 -4.48 -23.44
N ALA A 105 -10.99 -5.01 -24.67
CA ALA A 105 -9.87 -5.64 -25.36
C ALA A 105 -8.67 -4.69 -25.49
N ALA A 106 -8.89 -3.48 -26.03
CA ALA A 106 -7.83 -2.50 -26.23
C ALA A 106 -7.11 -2.08 -24.93
N ALA A 107 -7.85 -1.99 -23.81
CA ALA A 107 -7.28 -1.56 -22.53
C ALA A 107 -6.69 -2.73 -21.70
N TRP A 108 -7.27 -3.93 -21.79
CA TRP A 108 -6.99 -5.03 -20.86
C TRP A 108 -6.12 -6.13 -21.46
N ASP A 109 -6.22 -6.41 -22.76
CA ASP A 109 -5.39 -7.44 -23.41
C ASP A 109 -3.89 -7.19 -23.25
N PRO A 110 -3.36 -5.94 -23.35
CA PRO A 110 -1.94 -5.70 -23.14
C PRO A 110 -1.43 -6.09 -21.75
N LEU A 111 -2.29 -5.99 -20.72
CA LEU A 111 -1.93 -6.40 -19.35
C LEU A 111 -1.91 -7.92 -19.21
N LEU A 112 -2.87 -8.63 -19.82
CA LEU A 112 -2.89 -10.09 -19.84
C LEU A 112 -1.74 -10.67 -20.66
N ASP A 113 -1.41 -10.05 -21.80
CA ASP A 113 -0.25 -10.40 -22.63
C ASP A 113 1.07 -10.21 -21.87
N TRP A 114 1.21 -9.09 -21.16
CA TRP A 114 2.36 -8.85 -20.30
C TRP A 114 2.46 -9.92 -19.20
N ALA A 115 1.35 -10.26 -18.54
CA ALA A 115 1.35 -11.26 -17.49
C ALA A 115 1.73 -12.66 -18.02
N ARG A 116 1.19 -13.05 -19.19
CA ARG A 116 1.61 -14.26 -19.92
C ARG A 116 3.11 -14.26 -20.20
N GLY A 117 3.62 -13.20 -20.82
CA GLY A 117 5.03 -13.14 -21.23
C GLY A 117 6.03 -13.03 -20.07
N ARG A 118 5.66 -12.35 -18.98
CA ARG A 118 6.55 -12.11 -17.84
C ARG A 118 6.51 -13.20 -16.79
N TYR A 119 5.33 -13.78 -16.53
CA TYR A 119 5.12 -14.71 -15.42
C TYR A 119 4.67 -16.11 -15.87
N ASP A 120 4.48 -16.35 -17.16
CA ASP A 120 3.96 -17.61 -17.71
C ASP A 120 2.61 -18.02 -17.11
N VAL A 121 1.78 -17.03 -16.79
CA VAL A 121 0.41 -17.23 -16.27
C VAL A 121 -0.57 -17.17 -17.43
N HIS A 122 -1.35 -18.23 -17.60
CA HIS A 122 -2.40 -18.34 -18.60
C HIS A 122 -3.77 -18.28 -17.91
N PHE A 123 -4.67 -17.45 -18.45
CA PHE A 123 -5.97 -17.11 -17.87
C PHE A 123 -7.11 -17.69 -18.70
#